data_AF-A0A556W0X0-F1
#
_entry.id   AF-A0A556W0X0-F1
#
_cell.length_a   1.000
_cell.length_b   1.000
_cell.length_c   1.000
_cell.angle_alpha   90.00
_cell.angle_beta   90.00
_cell.angle_gamma   90.00
#
_symmetry.space_group_name_H-M   'P 1'
#
loop_
_entity.id
_entity.type
_entity.pdbx_description
1 polymer ?
#
loop_
_entity_poly.entity_id
_entity_poly.type
_entity_poly.pdbx_seq_one_letter_code
_entity_poly.pdbx_strand_id
1 'polypeptide(L)'
;MWDFRLGHAIGLMFKTLPFIVFRLAVYFGIALGYVLMSGVGAGVGWGIGGFGDEDFRAISTFWGGVIGFGIVGAVMYVLREYLLYVVKAGHIAVLVELLDKQSLPEGRGQIQHASRVVKERFGQASILFMIDQLIKGVLRSLVGLVRTVFRLLPIPGAQQLLRIIQAFLRIAVGFIDEVILAYCMRTGSTNTWASSRDALILYGQNLKPLMVNAAWLTLIIYLLSFVVFLVMLAPAALVAYLIPGGWSATGIVVALLFAWSVKVA
;
A
#
# COMPACT_ATOMS: atom_id res chain seq x y z
N MET A 1 -6.79 0.30 27.95
CA MET A 1 -7.69 -0.68 27.30
C MET A 1 -8.08 -0.09 25.95
N TRP A 2 -8.16 -0.90 24.89
CA TRP A 2 -8.56 -0.43 23.56
C TRP A 2 -10.10 -0.37 23.44
N ASP A 3 -10.61 0.46 22.55
CA ASP A 3 -12.07 0.72 22.42
C ASP A 3 -12.72 -0.01 21.23
N PHE A 4 -11.95 -0.81 20.46
CA PHE A 4 -12.47 -1.52 19.30
C PHE A 4 -12.78 -3.00 19.60
N ARG A 5 -13.78 -3.54 18.90
CA ARG A 5 -14.17 -4.96 18.96
C ARG A 5 -13.49 -5.74 17.83
N LEU A 6 -12.42 -6.46 18.15
CA LEU A 6 -11.62 -7.19 17.16
C LEU A 6 -12.46 -8.17 16.33
N GLY A 7 -13.37 -8.93 16.96
CA GLY A 7 -14.25 -9.87 16.24
C GLY A 7 -15.18 -9.19 15.24
N HIS A 8 -15.65 -7.97 15.53
CA HIS A 8 -16.46 -7.20 14.58
C HIS A 8 -15.62 -6.71 13.40
N ALA A 9 -14.40 -6.21 13.66
CA ALA A 9 -13.48 -5.78 12.62
C ALA A 9 -13.07 -6.95 11.68
N ILE A 10 -12.76 -8.12 12.26
CA ILE A 10 -12.49 -9.34 11.50
C ILE A 10 -13.72 -9.75 10.67
N GLY A 11 -14.92 -9.69 11.26
CA GLY A 11 -16.16 -9.97 10.55
C GLY A 11 -16.40 -9.03 9.35
N LEU A 12 -16.07 -7.75 9.49
CA LEU A 12 -16.12 -6.79 8.38
C LEU A 12 -15.09 -7.12 7.29
N MET A 13 -13.86 -7.49 7.66
CA MET A 13 -12.84 -7.95 6.69
C MET A 13 -13.31 -9.18 5.91
N PHE A 14 -13.96 -10.14 6.58
CA PHE A 14 -14.52 -11.31 5.90
C PHE A 14 -15.62 -10.92 4.90
N LYS A 15 -16.49 -9.98 5.27
CA LYS A 15 -17.54 -9.46 4.40
C LYS A 15 -17.01 -8.69 3.18
N THR A 16 -15.81 -8.10 3.29
CA THR A 16 -15.15 -7.37 2.20
C THR A 16 -14.02 -8.15 1.54
N LEU A 17 -13.93 -9.47 1.75
CA LEU A 17 -12.93 -10.35 1.13
C LEU A 17 -12.79 -10.16 -0.39
N PRO A 18 -13.87 -10.07 -1.18
CA PRO A 18 -13.75 -9.82 -2.62
C PRO A 18 -12.93 -8.56 -2.94
N PHE A 19 -13.09 -7.51 -2.11
CA PHE A 19 -12.33 -6.27 -2.27
C PHE A 19 -10.88 -6.40 -1.80
N ILE A 20 -10.63 -7.15 -0.73
CA ILE A 20 -9.26 -7.45 -0.27
C ILE A 20 -8.50 -8.21 -1.37
N VAL A 21 -9.13 -9.22 -1.99
CA VAL A 21 -8.57 -9.96 -3.13
C VAL A 21 -8.34 -9.05 -4.34
N PHE A 22 -9.28 -8.17 -4.65
CA PHE A 22 -9.09 -7.17 -5.71
C PHE A 22 -7.88 -6.28 -5.45
N ARG A 23 -7.72 -5.80 -4.22
CA ARG A 23 -6.57 -4.98 -3.84
C ARG A 23 -5.26 -5.76 -3.97
N LEU A 24 -5.23 -7.00 -3.51
CA LEU A 24 -4.07 -7.89 -3.70
C LEU A 24 -3.74 -8.07 -5.19
N ALA A 25 -4.75 -8.28 -6.04
CA ALA A 25 -4.57 -8.40 -7.48
C ALA A 25 -3.99 -7.12 -8.12
N VAL A 26 -4.43 -5.94 -7.66
CA VAL A 26 -3.85 -4.65 -8.12
C VAL A 26 -2.39 -4.52 -7.69
N TYR A 27 -2.04 -4.84 -6.45
CA TYR A 27 -0.66 -4.84 -5.98
C TYR A 27 0.22 -5.81 -6.79
N PHE A 28 -0.29 -7.02 -7.01
CA PHE A 28 0.40 -8.03 -7.81
C PHE A 28 0.54 -7.59 -9.26
N GLY A 29 -0.49 -6.96 -9.85
CA GLY A 29 -0.44 -6.40 -11.21
C GLY A 29 0.60 -5.30 -11.36
N ILE A 30 0.76 -4.44 -10.35
CA ILE A 30 1.84 -3.43 -10.31
C ILE A 30 3.21 -4.11 -10.30
N ALA A 31 3.41 -5.11 -9.44
CA ALA A 31 4.65 -5.88 -9.37
C ALA A 31 4.97 -6.59 -10.69
N LEU A 32 3.97 -7.25 -11.27
CA LEU A 32 4.09 -7.92 -12.57
C LEU A 32 4.40 -6.92 -13.69
N GLY A 33 3.80 -5.74 -13.66
CA GLY A 33 4.07 -4.66 -14.62
C GLY A 33 5.55 -4.25 -14.63
N TYR A 34 6.19 -4.16 -13.46
CA TYR A 34 7.64 -3.91 -13.40
C TYR A 34 8.45 -5.04 -14.08
N VAL A 35 8.12 -6.30 -13.78
CA VAL A 35 8.84 -7.46 -14.33
C VAL A 35 8.67 -7.57 -15.84
N LEU A 36 7.43 -7.50 -16.32
CA LEU A 36 7.12 -7.62 -17.75
C LEU A 36 7.79 -6.53 -18.57
N MET A 37 7.79 -5.30 -18.07
CA MET A 37 8.32 -4.17 -18.84
C MET A 37 9.85 -4.15 -18.88
N SER A 38 10.52 -4.63 -17.83
CA SER A 38 11.96 -4.94 -17.91
C SER A 38 12.25 -6.01 -18.95
N GLY A 39 11.41 -7.05 -19.01
CA GLY A 39 11.51 -8.10 -20.03
C GLY A 39 11.28 -7.58 -21.45
N VAL A 40 10.27 -6.73 -21.67
CA VAL A 40 10.00 -6.07 -22.95
C VAL A 40 11.16 -5.17 -23.35
N GLY A 41 11.70 -4.37 -22.43
CA GLY A 41 12.87 -3.52 -22.67
C GLY A 41 14.08 -4.35 -23.10
N ALA A 42 14.35 -5.45 -22.40
CA ALA A 42 15.43 -6.37 -22.76
C ALA A 42 15.19 -7.02 -24.14
N GLY A 43 13.94 -7.40 -24.45
CA GLY A 43 13.56 -7.96 -25.76
C GLY A 43 13.75 -6.98 -26.92
N VAL A 44 13.39 -5.70 -26.74
CA VAL A 44 13.67 -4.64 -27.72
C VAL A 44 15.18 -4.46 -27.89
N GLY A 45 15.93 -4.43 -26.77
CA GLY A 45 17.39 -4.36 -26.79
C GLY A 45 18.06 -5.53 -27.51
N TRP A 46 17.52 -6.74 -27.34
CA TRP A 46 17.96 -7.93 -28.07
C TRP A 46 17.67 -7.84 -29.57
N GLY A 47 16.49 -7.34 -29.95
CA GLY A 47 16.12 -7.11 -31.36
C GLY A 47 17.03 -6.10 -32.07
N ILE A 48 17.36 -4.99 -31.39
CA ILE A 48 18.34 -4.01 -31.90
C ILE A 48 19.77 -4.59 -31.92
N GLY A 49 20.11 -5.37 -30.90
CA GLY A 49 21.39 -6.07 -30.80
C GLY A 49 21.65 -7.08 -31.90
N GLY A 50 20.60 -7.56 -32.58
CA GLY A 50 20.71 -8.49 -33.71
C GLY A 50 21.40 -7.93 -34.95
N PHE A 51 21.63 -6.61 -35.01
CA PHE A 51 22.37 -5.95 -36.09
C PHE A 51 23.89 -5.88 -35.87
N GLY A 52 24.40 -6.33 -34.72
CA GLY A 52 25.82 -6.33 -34.38
C GLY A 52 26.37 -7.71 -34.03
N ASP A 53 27.55 -7.71 -33.41
CA ASP A 53 28.20 -8.91 -32.88
C ASP A 53 27.60 -9.35 -31.53
N GLU A 54 28.10 -10.47 -30.98
CA GLU A 54 27.57 -11.04 -29.75
C GLU A 54 27.71 -10.10 -28.55
N ASP A 55 28.82 -9.35 -28.48
CA ASP A 55 29.07 -8.35 -27.46
C ASP A 55 28.10 -7.17 -27.57
N PHE A 56 27.88 -6.65 -28.80
CA PHE A 56 26.89 -5.61 -29.04
C PHE A 56 25.47 -6.09 -28.69
N ARG A 57 25.14 -7.35 -28.98
CA ARG A 57 23.84 -7.94 -28.64
C ARG A 57 23.65 -8.05 -27.13
N ALA A 58 24.67 -8.49 -26.39
CA ALA A 58 24.64 -8.57 -24.93
C ALA A 58 24.48 -7.19 -24.29
N ILE A 59 25.26 -6.21 -24.74
CA ILE A 59 25.22 -4.82 -24.25
C ILE A 59 23.85 -4.18 -24.57
N SER A 60 23.35 -4.34 -25.79
CA SER A 60 22.05 -3.79 -26.21
C SER A 60 20.88 -4.41 -25.45
N THR A 61 20.92 -5.72 -25.18
CA THR A 61 19.91 -6.42 -24.35
C THR A 61 19.90 -5.89 -22.91
N PHE A 62 21.10 -5.74 -22.31
CA PHE A 62 21.23 -5.22 -20.94
C PHE A 62 20.69 -3.80 -20.83
N TRP A 63 21.15 -2.88 -21.70
CA TRP A 63 20.69 -1.49 -21.68
C TRP A 63 19.22 -1.34 -22.06
N GLY A 64 18.70 -2.16 -22.97
CA GLY A 64 17.27 -2.23 -23.25
C GLY A 64 16.47 -2.57 -22.00
N GLY A 65 16.93 -3.55 -21.20
CA GLY A 65 16.32 -3.91 -19.92
C GLY A 65 16.38 -2.77 -18.88
N VAL A 66 17.54 -2.11 -18.75
CA VAL A 66 17.74 -0.98 -17.83
C VAL A 66 16.86 0.21 -18.21
N ILE A 67 16.81 0.59 -19.49
CA ILE A 67 15.99 1.69 -19.99
C ILE A 67 14.51 1.36 -19.84
N GLY A 68 14.09 0.15 -20.20
CA GLY A 68 12.72 -0.31 -20.00
C GLY A 68 12.30 -0.26 -18.53
N PHE A 69 13.17 -0.74 -17.63
CA PHE A 69 12.95 -0.61 -16.19
C PHE A 69 12.90 0.86 -15.73
N GLY A 70 13.78 1.72 -16.25
CA GLY A 70 13.84 3.13 -15.90
C GLY A 70 12.58 3.91 -16.30
N ILE A 71 12.10 3.72 -17.53
CA ILE A 71 10.88 4.36 -18.04
C ILE A 71 9.67 3.93 -17.23
N VAL A 72 9.50 2.62 -17.02
CA VAL A 72 8.38 2.11 -16.23
C VAL A 72 8.53 2.45 -14.75
N GLY A 73 9.76 2.46 -14.25
CA GLY A 73 10.14 3.04 -12.97
C GLY A 73 9.54 4.42 -12.75
N ALA A 74 9.81 5.34 -13.68
CA ALA A 74 9.33 6.71 -13.63
C ALA A 74 7.80 6.81 -13.74
N VAL A 75 7.18 6.10 -14.69
CA VAL A 75 5.73 6.11 -14.89
C VAL A 75 4.99 5.55 -13.67
N MET A 76 5.44 4.39 -13.19
CA MET A 76 4.84 3.72 -12.04
C MET A 76 5.12 4.44 -10.74
N TYR A 77 6.23 5.16 -10.60
CA TYR A 77 6.50 6.01 -9.45
C TYR A 77 5.37 7.03 -9.24
N VAL A 78 4.87 7.63 -10.32
CA VAL A 78 3.76 8.59 -10.27
C VAL A 78 2.40 7.90 -10.12
N LEU A 79 2.13 6.88 -10.94
CA LEU A 79 0.80 6.26 -11.00
C LEU A 79 0.49 5.36 -9.80
N ARG A 80 1.50 4.68 -9.23
CA ARG A 80 1.31 3.69 -8.17
C ARG A 80 0.62 4.29 -6.97
N GLU A 81 1.09 5.43 -6.47
CA GLU A 81 0.53 6.01 -5.25
C GLU A 81 -0.95 6.36 -5.43
N TYR A 82 -1.30 6.92 -6.58
CA TYR A 82 -2.67 7.24 -6.92
C TYR A 82 -3.55 5.99 -7.07
N LEU A 83 -3.09 4.99 -7.84
CA LEU A 83 -3.83 3.74 -8.02
C LEU A 83 -4.13 3.04 -6.69
N LEU A 84 -3.11 2.94 -5.83
CA LEU A 84 -3.25 2.33 -4.52
C LEU A 84 -4.20 3.13 -3.61
N TYR A 85 -4.15 4.46 -3.71
CA TYR A 85 -5.07 5.32 -2.99
C TYR A 85 -6.52 5.14 -3.43
N VAL A 86 -6.78 5.10 -4.75
CA VAL A 86 -8.13 4.90 -5.31
C VAL A 86 -8.73 3.57 -4.84
N VAL A 87 -7.93 2.50 -4.85
CA VAL A 87 -8.38 1.19 -4.35
C VAL A 87 -8.61 1.23 -2.83
N LYS A 88 -7.70 1.85 -2.06
CA LYS A 88 -7.88 2.05 -0.62
C LYS A 88 -9.18 2.81 -0.31
N ALA A 89 -9.44 3.90 -1.02
CA ALA A 89 -10.64 4.71 -0.88
C ALA A 89 -11.92 3.91 -1.20
N GLY A 90 -11.89 3.10 -2.27
CA GLY A 90 -12.99 2.21 -2.59
C GLY A 90 -13.30 1.20 -1.48
N HIS A 91 -12.28 0.66 -0.82
CA HIS A 91 -12.50 -0.23 0.33
C HIS A 91 -13.16 0.49 1.50
N ILE A 92 -12.70 1.70 1.80
CA ILE A 92 -13.20 2.49 2.93
C ILE A 92 -14.67 2.87 2.69
N ALA A 93 -15.05 3.20 1.45
CA ALA A 93 -16.45 3.42 1.09
C ALA A 93 -17.33 2.21 1.41
N VAL A 94 -16.91 1.03 0.99
CA VAL A 94 -17.61 -0.25 1.26
C VAL A 94 -17.70 -0.54 2.77
N LEU A 95 -16.63 -0.26 3.52
CA LEU A 95 -16.61 -0.43 4.97
C LEU A 95 -17.55 0.55 5.68
N VAL A 96 -17.61 1.80 5.25
CA VAL A 96 -18.52 2.81 5.81
C VAL A 96 -19.98 2.40 5.63
N GLU A 97 -20.36 1.93 4.43
CA GLU A 97 -21.72 1.47 4.17
C GLU A 97 -22.12 0.25 5.02
N LEU A 98 -21.18 -0.71 5.19
CA LEU A 98 -21.39 -1.85 6.09
C LEU A 98 -21.58 -1.44 7.54
N LEU A 99 -20.81 -0.44 8.00
CA LEU A 99 -20.89 0.08 9.37
C LEU A 99 -22.21 0.82 9.62
N ASP A 100 -22.73 1.55 8.63
CA ASP A 100 -24.03 2.23 8.69
C ASP A 100 -25.23 1.29 8.38
N LYS A 101 -25.01 -0.03 8.47
CA LYS A 101 -26.01 -1.11 8.36
C LYS A 101 -26.71 -1.21 7.00
N GLN A 102 -26.11 -0.71 5.92
CA GLN A 102 -26.61 -1.01 4.59
C GLN A 102 -26.15 -2.43 4.17
N SER A 103 -27.05 -3.16 3.50
CA SER A 103 -26.71 -4.44 2.88
C SER A 103 -25.82 -4.19 1.67
N LEU A 104 -24.62 -4.75 1.66
CA LEU A 104 -23.79 -4.74 0.46
C LEU A 104 -24.29 -5.75 -0.57
N PRO A 105 -24.22 -5.44 -1.88
CA PRO A 105 -24.32 -6.45 -2.92
C PRO A 105 -23.21 -7.49 -2.73
N GLU A 106 -23.51 -8.79 -2.74
CA GLU A 106 -22.48 -9.83 -2.51
C GLU A 106 -21.54 -10.03 -3.72
N GLY A 107 -20.34 -10.57 -3.47
CA GLY A 107 -19.40 -11.00 -4.51
C GLY A 107 -18.92 -9.89 -5.44
N ARG A 108 -19.04 -10.09 -6.77
CA ARG A 108 -18.61 -9.11 -7.79
C ARG A 108 -19.41 -7.80 -7.74
N GLY A 109 -20.61 -7.82 -7.15
CA GLY A 109 -21.42 -6.62 -6.93
C GLY A 109 -20.73 -5.60 -6.02
N GLN A 110 -19.92 -6.04 -5.06
CA GLN A 110 -19.13 -5.15 -4.19
C GLN A 110 -18.12 -4.32 -4.97
N ILE A 111 -17.41 -4.93 -5.92
CA ILE A 111 -16.37 -4.27 -6.70
C ILE A 111 -16.99 -3.24 -7.65
N GLN A 112 -18.11 -3.59 -8.30
CA GLN A 112 -18.85 -2.65 -9.14
C GLN A 112 -19.45 -1.50 -8.35
N HIS A 113 -20.02 -1.80 -7.18
CA HIS A 113 -20.55 -0.78 -6.27
C HIS A 113 -19.45 0.17 -5.80
N ALA A 114 -18.34 -0.37 -5.30
CA ALA A 114 -17.18 0.43 -4.87
C ALA A 114 -16.62 1.29 -6.02
N SER A 115 -16.51 0.71 -7.21
CA SER A 115 -16.05 1.43 -8.40
C SER A 115 -17.00 2.57 -8.77
N ARG A 116 -18.31 2.38 -8.62
CA ARG A 116 -19.31 3.42 -8.85
C ARG A 116 -19.19 4.54 -7.81
N VAL A 117 -19.12 4.21 -6.52
CA VAL A 117 -18.96 5.22 -5.44
C VAL A 117 -17.69 6.04 -5.63
N VAL A 118 -16.58 5.39 -5.99
CA VAL A 118 -15.30 6.07 -6.26
C VAL A 118 -15.36 6.92 -7.52
N LYS A 119 -16.07 6.48 -8.58
CA LYS A 119 -16.24 7.27 -9.82
C LYS A 119 -17.16 8.48 -9.60
N GLU A 120 -18.29 8.29 -8.92
CA GLU A 120 -19.22 9.37 -8.59
C GLU A 120 -18.57 10.43 -7.70
N ARG A 121 -17.64 10.01 -6.83
CA ARG A 121 -16.88 10.89 -5.95
C ARG A 121 -15.43 11.10 -6.40
N PHE A 122 -15.11 10.88 -7.68
CA PHE A 122 -13.73 10.89 -8.19
C PHE A 122 -13.02 12.23 -7.96
N GLY A 123 -13.75 13.34 -8.16
CA GLY A 123 -13.23 14.69 -7.85
C GLY A 123 -12.92 14.87 -6.36
N GLN A 124 -13.80 14.35 -5.49
CA GLN A 124 -13.58 14.38 -4.04
C GLN A 124 -12.41 13.46 -3.63
N ALA A 125 -12.32 12.26 -4.20
CA ALA A 125 -11.23 11.32 -3.96
C ALA A 125 -9.87 11.90 -4.37
N SER A 126 -9.83 12.67 -5.47
CA SER A 126 -8.60 13.33 -5.92
C SER A 126 -8.16 14.46 -4.97
N ILE A 127 -9.10 15.23 -4.43
CA ILE A 127 -8.81 16.23 -3.39
C ILE A 127 -8.33 15.55 -2.10
N LEU A 128 -8.96 14.45 -1.69
CA LEU A 128 -8.57 13.69 -0.50
C LEU A 128 -7.19 13.05 -0.67
N PHE A 129 -6.83 12.63 -1.89
CA PHE A 129 -5.47 12.18 -2.20
C PHE A 129 -4.45 13.31 -2.02
N MET A 130 -4.75 14.53 -2.48
CA MET A 130 -3.85 15.68 -2.27
C MET A 130 -3.67 15.99 -0.77
N ILE A 131 -4.74 15.92 0.02
CA ILE A 131 -4.69 16.10 1.48
C ILE A 131 -3.84 15.00 2.13
N ASP A 132 -4.03 13.75 1.72
CA ASP A 132 -3.23 12.60 2.18
C ASP A 132 -1.73 12.80 1.89
N GLN A 133 -1.39 13.26 0.68
CA GLN A 133 0.00 13.56 0.32
C GLN A 133 0.61 14.68 1.16
N LEU A 134 -0.18 15.72 1.47
CA LEU A 134 0.24 16.80 2.35
C LEU A 134 0.51 16.29 3.77
N ILE A 135 -0.41 15.50 4.34
CA ILE A 135 -0.25 14.90 5.68
C ILE A 135 1.01 14.03 5.73
N LYS A 136 1.21 13.16 4.73
CA LYS A 136 2.42 12.34 4.59
C LYS A 136 3.70 13.16 4.43
N GLY A 137 3.62 14.30 3.73
CA GLY A 137 4.72 15.24 3.58
C GLY A 137 5.11 15.90 4.91
N VAL A 138 4.13 16.40 5.65
CA VAL A 138 4.32 17.00 6.98
C VAL A 138 4.92 16.00 7.95
N LEU A 139 4.40 14.76 7.99
CA LEU A 139 4.96 13.71 8.84
C LEU A 139 6.42 13.42 8.50
N ARG A 140 6.75 13.28 7.20
CA ARG A 140 8.12 13.04 6.75
C ARG A 140 9.05 14.16 7.19
N SER A 141 8.59 15.40 7.10
CA SER A 141 9.34 16.57 7.56
C SER A 141 9.60 16.51 9.08
N LEU A 142 8.55 16.31 9.89
CA LEU A 142 8.65 16.22 11.35
C LEU A 142 9.60 15.09 11.78
N VAL A 143 9.44 13.90 11.21
CA VAL A 143 10.32 12.76 11.46
C VAL A 143 11.76 13.05 11.05
N GLY A 144 11.94 13.73 9.91
CA GLY A 144 13.25 14.15 9.41
C GLY A 144 13.95 15.08 10.40
N LEU A 145 13.25 16.10 10.91
CA LEU A 145 13.77 17.03 11.90
C LEU A 145 14.20 16.31 13.18
N VAL A 146 13.34 15.45 13.72
CA VAL A 146 13.67 14.65 14.92
C VAL A 146 14.92 13.80 14.66
N ARG A 147 15.01 13.14 13.51
CA ARG A 147 16.19 12.33 13.16
C ARG A 147 17.48 13.16 13.10
N THR A 148 17.41 14.39 12.58
CA THR A 148 18.56 15.30 12.54
C THR A 148 19.01 15.68 13.95
N VAL A 149 18.08 16.04 14.84
CA VAL A 149 18.39 16.38 16.24
C VAL A 149 19.07 15.21 16.97
N PHE A 150 18.51 14.01 16.83
CA PHE A 150 19.06 12.81 17.49
C PHE A 150 20.36 12.29 16.86
N ARG A 151 20.73 12.70 15.65
CA ARG A 151 22.06 12.41 15.08
C ARG A 151 23.15 13.29 15.69
N LEU A 152 22.78 14.50 16.14
CA LEU A 152 23.70 15.41 16.82
C LEU A 152 23.94 15.01 18.28
N LEU A 153 23.04 14.20 18.86
CA LEU A 153 23.17 13.68 20.22
C LEU A 153 23.78 12.26 20.18
N PRO A 154 24.97 12.02 20.76
CA PRO A 154 25.60 10.70 20.81
C PRO A 154 24.92 9.80 21.86
N ILE A 155 23.67 9.42 21.63
CA ILE A 155 22.90 8.54 22.52
C ILE A 155 22.93 7.12 21.95
N PRO A 156 23.59 6.15 22.62
CA PRO A 156 23.56 4.76 22.19
C PRO A 156 22.12 4.23 22.20
N GLY A 157 21.71 3.57 21.11
CA GLY A 157 20.36 3.01 20.94
C GLY A 157 19.26 3.99 20.50
N ALA A 158 19.53 5.30 20.44
CA ALA A 158 18.53 6.29 19.99
C ALA A 158 18.04 6.03 18.55
N GLN A 159 18.91 5.54 17.67
CA GLN A 159 18.53 5.22 16.29
C GLN A 159 17.50 4.08 16.20
N GLN A 160 17.62 3.04 17.04
CA GLN A 160 16.67 1.94 17.11
C GLN A 160 15.31 2.44 17.62
N LEU A 161 15.31 3.21 18.71
CA LEU A 161 14.10 3.80 19.27
C LEU A 161 13.38 4.68 18.24
N LEU A 162 14.13 5.51 17.51
CA LEU A 162 13.56 6.35 16.44
C LEU A 162 12.94 5.53 15.32
N ARG A 163 13.51 4.39 14.94
CA ARG A 163 12.90 3.51 13.92
C ARG A 163 11.56 2.95 14.41
N ILE A 164 11.47 2.57 15.68
CA ILE A 164 10.23 2.07 16.28
C ILE A 164 9.18 3.19 16.32
N ILE A 165 9.55 4.39 16.81
CA ILE A 165 8.67 5.56 16.83
C ILE A 165 8.20 5.90 15.42
N GLN A 166 9.10 5.87 14.42
CA GLN A 166 8.75 6.12 13.02
C GLN A 166 7.77 5.10 12.46
N ALA A 167 7.96 3.81 12.77
CA ALA A 167 7.04 2.76 12.35
C ALA A 167 5.65 2.98 12.95
N PHE A 168 5.59 3.27 14.25
CA PHE A 168 4.36 3.59 14.96
C PHE A 168 3.67 4.84 14.38
N LEU A 169 4.39 5.96 14.22
CA LEU A 169 3.83 7.20 13.68
C LEU A 169 3.32 7.03 12.25
N ARG A 170 4.01 6.24 11.43
CA ARG A 170 3.55 5.93 10.06
C ARG A 170 2.21 5.22 10.07
N ILE A 171 2.02 4.26 10.96
CA ILE A 171 0.76 3.51 11.09
C ILE A 171 -0.33 4.42 11.68
N ALA A 172 -0.02 5.17 12.73
CA ALA A 172 -0.95 6.11 13.35
C ALA A 172 -1.45 7.17 12.36
N VAL A 173 -0.58 7.73 11.52
CA VAL A 173 -0.97 8.69 10.48
C VAL A 173 -1.75 8.02 9.35
N GLY A 174 -1.42 6.78 9.01
CA GLY A 174 -2.25 5.98 8.09
C GLY A 174 -3.70 5.90 8.58
N PHE A 175 -3.92 5.70 9.88
CA PHE A 175 -5.28 5.69 10.42
C PHE A 175 -5.96 7.07 10.41
N ILE A 176 -5.22 8.17 10.55
CA ILE A 176 -5.77 9.53 10.39
C ILE A 176 -6.38 9.68 9.02
N ASP A 177 -5.64 9.28 7.97
CA ASP A 177 -6.10 9.40 6.59
C ASP A 177 -7.40 8.59 6.36
N GLU A 178 -7.48 7.39 6.93
CA GLU A 178 -8.60 6.47 6.75
C GLU A 178 -9.85 6.99 7.45
N VAL A 179 -9.68 7.55 8.64
CA VAL A 179 -10.77 8.14 9.43
C VAL A 179 -11.31 9.40 8.76
N ILE A 180 -10.43 10.27 8.25
CA ILE A 180 -10.86 11.47 7.50
C ILE A 180 -11.66 11.07 6.27
N LEU A 181 -11.15 10.10 5.50
CA LEU A 181 -11.83 9.60 4.31
C LEU A 181 -13.20 8.97 4.66
N ALA A 182 -13.24 8.13 5.69
CA ALA A 182 -14.46 7.53 6.18
C ALA A 182 -15.48 8.58 6.63
N TYR A 183 -15.04 9.63 7.33
CA TYR A 183 -15.90 10.73 7.75
C TYR A 183 -16.49 11.49 6.55
N CYS A 184 -15.66 11.84 5.56
CA CYS A 184 -16.12 12.51 4.34
C CYS A 184 -17.14 11.66 3.56
N MET A 185 -16.90 10.36 3.45
CA MET A 185 -17.84 9.43 2.79
C MET A 185 -19.15 9.30 3.57
N ARG A 186 -19.05 9.13 4.89
CA ARG A 186 -20.20 8.95 5.78
C ARG A 186 -21.12 10.17 5.84
N THR A 187 -20.54 11.36 5.87
CA THR A 187 -21.31 12.61 5.91
C THR A 187 -21.87 13.03 4.56
N GLY A 188 -21.44 12.39 3.46
CA GLY A 188 -21.91 12.68 2.12
C GLY A 188 -21.60 14.10 1.63
N SER A 189 -20.71 14.83 2.29
CA SER A 189 -20.48 16.26 2.07
C SER A 189 -20.07 16.58 0.63
N THR A 190 -20.58 17.70 0.12
CA THR A 190 -20.19 18.27 -1.18
C THR A 190 -18.92 19.12 -1.07
N ASN A 191 -18.59 19.61 0.14
CA ASN A 191 -17.38 20.38 0.43
C ASN A 191 -16.36 19.51 1.16
N THR A 192 -15.53 18.81 0.38
CA THR A 192 -14.51 17.90 0.86
C THR A 192 -13.50 18.56 1.80
N TRP A 193 -13.12 19.81 1.53
CA TRP A 193 -12.13 20.53 2.34
C TRP A 193 -12.67 20.84 3.74
N ALA A 194 -13.89 21.39 3.82
CA ALA A 194 -14.53 21.70 5.10
C ALA A 194 -14.71 20.42 5.94
N SER A 195 -15.22 19.34 5.34
CA SER A 195 -15.39 18.08 6.06
C SER A 195 -14.08 17.42 6.46
N SER A 196 -13.01 17.57 5.67
CA SER A 196 -11.68 17.08 6.05
C SER A 196 -11.12 17.85 7.24
N ARG A 197 -11.31 19.18 7.28
CA ARG A 197 -10.93 20.02 8.42
C ARG A 197 -11.69 19.60 9.68
N ASP A 198 -13.00 19.43 9.57
CA ASP A 198 -13.83 19.07 10.72
C ASP A 198 -13.47 17.66 11.23
N ALA A 199 -13.22 16.70 10.33
CA ALA A 199 -12.70 15.38 10.68
C ALA A 199 -11.35 15.45 11.40
N LEU A 200 -10.44 16.32 10.94
CA LEU A 200 -9.14 16.51 11.58
C LEU A 200 -9.27 17.11 12.99
N ILE A 201 -10.20 18.06 13.19
CA ILE A 201 -10.51 18.62 14.50
C ILE A 201 -11.05 17.54 15.43
N LEU A 202 -12.02 16.74 14.96
CA LEU A 202 -12.58 15.62 15.73
C LEU A 202 -11.52 14.58 16.10
N TYR A 203 -10.60 14.28 15.17
CA TYR A 203 -9.45 13.41 15.44
C TYR A 203 -8.56 14.00 16.53
N GLY A 204 -8.21 15.30 16.43
CA GLY A 204 -7.39 16.00 17.41
C GLY A 204 -8.02 16.03 18.81
N GLN A 205 -9.34 16.26 18.89
CA GLN A 205 -10.09 16.23 20.14
C GLN A 205 -10.08 14.83 20.80
N ASN A 206 -9.96 13.77 20.00
CA ASN A 206 -9.94 12.38 20.45
C ASN A 206 -8.56 11.73 20.30
N LEU A 207 -7.48 12.52 20.30
CA LEU A 207 -6.13 12.03 20.00
C LEU A 207 -5.69 10.89 20.93
N LYS A 208 -5.92 11.04 22.23
CA LYS A 208 -5.48 10.07 23.24
C LYS A 208 -6.05 8.66 23.01
N PRO A 209 -7.38 8.44 22.96
CA PRO A 209 -7.94 7.11 22.71
C PRO A 209 -7.54 6.58 21.32
N LEU A 210 -7.48 7.44 20.29
CA LEU A 210 -7.08 7.03 18.94
C LEU A 210 -5.62 6.56 18.88
N MET A 211 -4.69 7.23 19.58
CA MET A 211 -3.29 6.81 19.64
C MET A 211 -3.11 5.50 20.42
N VAL A 212 -3.87 5.29 21.50
CA VAL A 212 -3.85 4.00 22.23
C VAL A 212 -4.36 2.87 21.34
N ASN A 213 -5.45 3.08 20.62
CA ASN A 213 -5.98 2.11 19.67
C ASN A 213 -4.97 1.84 18.53
N ALA A 214 -4.34 2.89 17.99
CA ALA A 214 -3.33 2.76 16.95
C ALA A 214 -2.11 1.93 17.42
N ALA A 215 -1.68 2.07 18.68
CA ALA A 215 -0.57 1.30 19.23
C ALA A 215 -0.90 -0.20 19.30
N TRP A 216 -2.10 -0.54 19.76
CA TRP A 216 -2.56 -1.92 19.81
C TRP A 216 -2.78 -2.52 18.41
N LEU A 217 -3.40 -1.75 17.51
CA LEU A 217 -3.56 -2.16 16.12
C LEU A 217 -2.21 -2.38 15.44
N THR A 218 -1.23 -1.52 15.70
CA THR A 218 0.15 -1.70 15.23
C THR A 218 0.68 -3.07 15.66
N LEU A 219 0.62 -3.39 16.95
CA LEU A 219 1.10 -4.67 17.47
C LEU A 219 0.38 -5.87 16.81
N ILE A 220 -0.95 -5.79 16.68
CA ILE A 220 -1.76 -6.84 16.05
C ILE A 220 -1.39 -7.01 14.57
N ILE A 221 -1.22 -5.91 13.83
CA ILE A 221 -0.83 -5.95 12.41
C ILE A 221 0.55 -6.60 12.25
N TYR A 222 1.51 -6.25 13.11
CA TYR A 222 2.84 -6.88 13.07
C TYR A 222 2.79 -8.38 13.38
N LEU A 223 2.01 -8.78 14.39
CA LEU A 223 1.81 -10.19 14.72
C LEU A 223 1.13 -10.94 13.57
N LEU A 224 0.06 -10.38 13.00
CA LEU A 224 -0.64 -10.98 11.87
C LEU A 224 0.26 -11.09 10.64
N SER A 225 1.03 -10.04 10.34
CA SER A 225 2.02 -10.04 9.25
C SER A 225 3.06 -11.13 9.44
N PHE A 226 3.51 -11.37 10.68
CA PHE A 226 4.43 -12.45 11.00
C PHE A 226 3.79 -13.84 10.79
N VAL A 227 2.55 -14.03 11.23
CA VAL A 227 1.81 -15.28 10.99
C VAL A 227 1.62 -15.53 9.50
N VAL A 228 1.19 -14.52 8.75
CA VAL A 228 1.01 -14.61 7.30
C VAL A 228 2.34 -14.92 6.61
N PHE A 229 3.43 -14.28 7.03
CA PHE A 229 4.77 -14.60 6.53
C PHE A 229 5.12 -16.08 6.72
N LEU A 230 4.89 -16.64 7.92
CA LEU A 230 5.13 -18.06 8.19
C LEU A 230 4.28 -18.98 7.29
N VAL A 231 2.99 -18.66 7.12
CA VAL A 231 2.10 -19.41 6.23
C VAL A 231 2.59 -19.37 4.78
N MET A 232 3.10 -18.22 4.32
CA MET A 232 3.59 -18.05 2.95
C MET A 232 4.96 -18.69 2.67
N LEU A 233 5.69 -19.15 3.70
CA LEU A 233 6.93 -19.90 3.49
C LEU A 233 6.70 -21.21 2.74
N ALA A 234 5.59 -21.91 3.02
CA ALA A 234 5.31 -23.20 2.37
C ALA A 234 5.03 -23.08 0.86
N PRO A 235 4.14 -22.18 0.38
CA PRO A 235 3.98 -21.90 -1.05
C PRO A 235 5.27 -21.43 -1.71
N ALA A 236 6.04 -20.55 -1.05
CA ALA A 236 7.31 -20.07 -1.60
C ALA A 236 8.34 -21.20 -1.76
N ALA A 237 8.46 -22.09 -0.76
CA ALA A 237 9.32 -23.26 -0.82
C ALA A 237 8.89 -24.25 -1.91
N LEU A 238 7.59 -24.46 -2.09
CA LEU A 238 7.05 -25.30 -3.15
C LEU A 238 7.39 -24.74 -4.55
N VAL A 239 7.18 -23.44 -4.77
CA VAL A 239 7.55 -22.79 -6.04
C VAL A 239 9.06 -22.91 -6.30
N ALA A 240 9.88 -22.69 -5.27
CA ALA A 240 11.34 -22.82 -5.39
C ALA A 240 11.78 -24.25 -5.73
N TYR A 241 11.10 -25.27 -5.20
CA TYR A 241 11.37 -26.68 -5.49
C TYR A 241 10.97 -27.07 -6.91
N LEU A 242 9.89 -26.51 -7.44
CA LEU A 242 9.35 -26.86 -8.77
C LEU A 242 10.10 -26.21 -9.94
N ILE A 243 10.95 -25.20 -9.71
CA ILE A 243 11.74 -24.53 -10.76
C ILE A 243 13.03 -25.33 -11.00
N PRO A 244 13.23 -25.94 -12.19
CA PRO A 244 14.46 -26.67 -12.51
C PRO A 244 15.67 -25.72 -12.50
N GLY A 245 16.76 -26.11 -11.83
CA GLY A 245 17.95 -25.27 -11.65
C GLY A 245 17.84 -24.30 -10.47
N GLY A 246 17.38 -24.81 -9.32
CA GLY A 246 17.13 -24.06 -8.07
C GLY A 246 18.09 -22.91 -7.81
N TRP A 247 17.53 -21.77 -7.40
CA TRP A 247 18.18 -20.46 -7.27
C TRP A 247 18.45 -19.71 -8.60
N SER A 248 17.64 -19.94 -9.63
CA SER A 248 17.57 -18.93 -10.70
C SER A 248 17.13 -17.59 -10.08
N ALA A 249 17.81 -16.50 -10.43
CA ALA A 249 17.51 -15.16 -9.92
C ALA A 249 16.00 -14.82 -10.01
N THR A 250 15.31 -15.41 -10.98
CA THR A 250 13.86 -15.33 -11.19
C THR A 250 13.03 -15.88 -10.02
N GLY A 251 13.40 -17.02 -9.42
CA GLY A 251 12.66 -17.60 -8.29
C GLY A 251 12.76 -16.76 -7.02
N ILE A 252 13.93 -16.17 -6.76
CA ILE A 252 14.15 -15.24 -5.64
C ILE A 252 13.37 -13.94 -5.88
N VAL A 253 13.38 -13.42 -7.10
CA VAL A 253 12.60 -12.23 -7.48
C VAL A 253 11.10 -12.48 -7.29
N VAL A 254 10.57 -13.61 -7.76
CA VAL A 254 9.14 -13.95 -7.58
C VAL A 254 8.79 -14.13 -6.11
N ALA A 255 9.62 -14.82 -5.32
CA ALA A 255 9.40 -14.99 -3.88
C ALA A 255 9.45 -13.65 -3.12
N LEU A 256 10.40 -12.76 -3.45
CA LEU A 256 10.49 -11.42 -2.87
C LEU A 256 9.31 -10.54 -3.27
N LEU A 257 8.88 -10.58 -4.53
CA LEU A 257 7.71 -9.85 -5.00
C LEU A 257 6.43 -10.36 -4.34
N PHE A 258 6.29 -11.67 -4.15
CA PHE A 258 5.15 -12.27 -3.48
C PHE A 258 5.13 -11.92 -1.99
N ALA A 259 6.25 -12.07 -1.29
CA ALA A 259 6.39 -11.70 0.13
C ALA A 259 6.14 -10.20 0.35
N TRP A 260 6.64 -9.34 -0.55
CA TRP A 260 6.37 -7.90 -0.53
C TRP A 260 4.88 -7.61 -0.76
N SER A 261 4.27 -8.24 -1.76
CA SER A 261 2.85 -8.02 -2.10
C SER A 261 1.94 -8.37 -0.95
N VAL A 262 2.21 -9.48 -0.26
CA VAL A 262 1.47 -9.92 0.92
C VAL A 262 1.67 -8.98 2.12
N LYS A 263 2.87 -8.43 2.32
CA LYS A 263 3.13 -7.47 3.39
C LYS A 263 2.43 -6.12 3.19
N VAL A 264 2.19 -5.74 1.95
CA VAL A 264 1.63 -4.42 1.59
C VAL A 264 0.11 -4.45 1.43
N ALA A 265 -0.48 -5.63 1.17
CA ALA A 265 -1.93 -5.83 1.05
C ALA A 265 -2.64 -5.84 2.40
#